data_AF-A0A497F612-F1
#
_entry.id   AF-A0A497F612-F1
#
_cell.length_a   1.000
_cell.length_b   1.000
_cell.length_c   1.000
_cell.angle_alpha   90.00
_cell.angle_beta   90.00
_cell.angle_gamma   90.00
#
_symmetry.space_group_name_H-M   'P 1'
#
loop_
_entity.id
_entity.type
_entity.pdbx_description
1 polymer ?
#
loop_
_entity_poly.entity_id
_entity_poly.type
_entity_poly.pdbx_seq_one_letter_code
_entity_poly.pdbx_strand_id
1 'polypeptide(L)'
;MEVDASAVARRSRVSGSAVAIILLILVCGVLGAYNFSLQLRLSGLIDENDQLRSELSRLQFEISQLRSEYDSLKLEYDSLYDDYISLQSDYSALSNEYEALRAEFDRLKFEYDLIFEEAPSDCVAVTVVYYTKFGLERHIMTLSIPYDVYEYYSEKPHPSIPISNLEVARVYITPDEPIIQEIVSRIRSETEGEEELANALLDFVQDKEYALCVRYYPTYEFKYPVETLVEMGGDCDTHAFLYASLLKAAGFKVLLVFSTDGTHVAVAVHLEEEPKHNLQSSVWYFTYNGLKYYYAETTGWGWRVGDMPEQFKDKSWYLIEV
;
A
#
# COMPACT_ATOMS: atom_id res chain seq x y z
N MET A 1 125.15 44.41 9.81
CA MET A 1 126.34 44.86 9.06
C MET A 1 125.90 45.03 7.63
N GLU A 2 125.44 46.23 7.29
CA GLU A 2 126.18 47.28 6.52
C GLU A 2 126.14 46.97 5.00
N VAL A 3 125.17 47.53 4.27
CA VAL A 3 125.20 48.77 3.42
C VAL A 3 125.85 48.52 2.05
N ASP A 4 125.10 48.75 0.95
CA ASP A 4 125.55 49.66 -0.13
C ASP A 4 124.43 50.05 -1.12
N ALA A 5 124.56 51.26 -1.69
CA ALA A 5 123.65 51.92 -2.62
C ALA A 5 124.40 52.46 -3.86
N SER A 6 123.76 52.43 -5.04
CA SER A 6 123.89 53.32 -6.24
C SER A 6 123.53 52.52 -7.52
N ALA A 7 122.99 53.02 -8.64
CA ALA A 7 122.74 54.38 -9.14
C ALA A 7 121.83 54.36 -10.42
N VAL A 8 121.16 55.51 -10.66
CA VAL A 8 120.89 56.20 -11.96
C VAL A 8 119.75 55.76 -12.90
N ALA A 9 118.92 56.77 -13.25
CA ALA A 9 117.77 56.76 -14.17
C ALA A 9 118.08 57.42 -15.53
N ARG A 10 117.38 56.99 -16.60
CA ARG A 10 117.25 57.69 -17.89
C ARG A 10 115.76 57.80 -18.25
N ARG A 11 115.25 59.00 -18.60
CA ARG A 11 113.88 59.24 -19.11
C ARG A 11 113.93 59.75 -20.56
N SER A 12 113.05 59.25 -21.42
CA SER A 12 112.75 59.79 -22.77
C SER A 12 111.33 60.38 -22.82
N ARG A 13 111.13 61.42 -23.66
CA ARG A 13 109.89 62.20 -23.86
C ARG A 13 109.00 61.52 -24.92
N VAL A 14 107.70 61.36 -24.65
CA VAL A 14 106.70 60.73 -25.53
C VAL A 14 105.90 61.80 -26.31
N SER A 15 105.53 61.55 -27.57
CA SER A 15 104.84 62.49 -28.49
C SER A 15 103.32 62.61 -28.25
N GLY A 16 102.73 63.77 -28.55
CA GLY A 16 101.31 64.09 -28.26
C GLY A 16 100.28 63.16 -28.94
N SER A 17 100.64 62.51 -30.05
CA SER A 17 99.81 61.51 -30.73
C SER A 17 99.62 60.24 -29.89
N ALA A 18 100.64 59.83 -29.13
CA ALA A 18 100.56 58.65 -28.27
C ALA A 18 99.65 58.88 -27.05
N VAL A 19 99.64 60.11 -26.50
CA VAL A 19 98.78 60.48 -25.38
C VAL A 19 97.30 60.49 -25.79
N ALA A 20 96.98 60.99 -27.00
CA ALA A 20 95.63 60.96 -27.53
C ALA A 20 95.12 59.52 -27.77
N ILE A 21 95.97 58.63 -28.28
CA ILE A 21 95.64 57.21 -28.48
C ILE A 21 95.39 56.50 -27.13
N ILE A 22 96.22 56.77 -26.12
CA ILE A 22 96.05 56.20 -24.77
C ILE A 22 94.74 56.68 -24.13
N LEU A 23 94.41 57.97 -24.27
CA LEU A 23 93.13 58.52 -23.81
C LEU A 23 91.95 57.89 -24.53
N LEU A 24 92.05 57.67 -25.85
CA LEU A 24 91.01 57.00 -26.64
C LEU A 24 90.81 55.55 -26.20
N ILE A 25 91.89 54.80 -25.95
CA ILE A 25 91.83 53.42 -25.44
C ILE A 25 91.20 53.38 -24.04
N LEU A 26 91.57 54.31 -23.16
CA LEU A 26 90.97 54.40 -21.81
C LEU A 26 89.48 54.73 -21.87
N VAL A 27 89.08 55.70 -22.71
CA VAL A 27 87.68 56.05 -22.93
C VAL A 27 86.90 54.88 -23.53
N CYS A 28 87.46 54.19 -24.54
CA CYS A 28 86.87 52.98 -25.11
C CYS A 28 86.77 51.83 -24.10
N GLY A 29 87.76 51.66 -23.22
CA GLY A 29 87.74 50.65 -22.16
C GLY A 29 86.66 50.91 -21.10
N VAL A 30 86.53 52.16 -20.66
CA VAL A 30 85.46 52.57 -19.72
C VAL A 30 84.09 52.44 -20.36
N LEU A 31 83.93 52.88 -21.62
CA LEU A 31 82.68 52.71 -22.39
C LEU A 31 82.35 51.22 -22.59
N GLY A 32 83.34 50.37 -22.87
CA GLY A 32 83.17 48.94 -23.02
C GLY A 32 82.77 48.25 -21.71
N ALA A 33 83.40 48.60 -20.58
CA ALA A 33 83.03 48.09 -19.27
C ALA A 33 81.62 48.52 -18.84
N TYR A 34 81.25 49.78 -19.12
CA TYR A 34 79.89 50.26 -18.87
C TYR A 34 78.87 49.55 -19.76
N ASN A 35 79.17 49.36 -21.06
CA ASN A 35 78.31 48.62 -21.98
C ASN A 35 78.14 47.16 -21.53
N PHE A 36 79.21 46.49 -21.12
CA PHE A 36 79.18 45.13 -20.59
C PHE A 36 78.38 45.03 -19.30
N SER A 37 78.56 45.96 -18.35
CA SER A 37 77.77 46.03 -17.13
C SER A 37 76.29 46.27 -17.41
N LEU A 38 75.97 47.07 -18.44
CA LEU A 38 74.59 47.31 -18.87
C LEU A 38 73.98 46.07 -19.51
N GLN A 39 74.75 45.33 -20.33
CA GLN A 39 74.33 44.05 -20.91
C GLN A 39 74.04 43.00 -19.84
N LEU A 40 74.88 42.89 -18.79
CA LEU A 40 74.63 41.97 -17.68
C LEU A 40 73.33 42.32 -16.92
N ARG A 41 73.09 43.60 -16.64
CA ARG A 41 71.84 44.04 -16.00
C ARG A 41 70.62 43.80 -16.89
N LEU A 42 70.75 44.04 -18.20
CA LEU A 42 69.69 43.78 -19.16
C LEU A 42 69.36 42.28 -19.22
N SER A 43 70.37 41.40 -19.23
CA SER A 43 70.17 39.95 -19.19
C SER A 43 69.42 39.51 -17.93
N GLY A 44 69.81 40.00 -16.75
CA GLY A 44 69.12 39.66 -15.50
C GLY A 44 67.67 40.14 -15.47
N LEU A 45 67.39 41.33 -16.01
CA LEU A 45 66.02 41.85 -16.16
C LEU A 45 65.18 41.02 -17.14
N ILE A 46 65.78 40.46 -18.18
CA ILE A 46 65.10 39.55 -19.12
C ILE A 46 64.74 38.25 -18.40
N ASP A 47 65.67 37.65 -17.67
CA ASP A 47 65.44 36.41 -16.92
C ASP A 47 64.33 36.58 -15.87
N GLU A 48 64.34 37.70 -15.14
CA GLU A 48 63.29 38.04 -14.17
C GLU A 48 61.92 38.26 -14.85
N ASN A 49 61.90 38.90 -16.03
CA ASN A 49 60.67 39.08 -16.80
C ASN A 49 60.09 37.74 -17.28
N ASP A 50 60.95 36.82 -17.70
CA ASP A 50 60.54 35.49 -18.15
C ASP A 50 60.00 34.65 -16.98
N GLN A 51 60.62 34.74 -15.80
CA GLN A 51 60.10 34.12 -14.57
C GLN A 51 58.73 34.67 -14.18
N LEU A 52 58.58 36.00 -14.14
CA LEU A 52 57.29 36.65 -13.83
C LEU A 52 56.19 36.28 -14.83
N ARG A 53 56.53 36.16 -16.12
CA ARG A 53 55.59 35.69 -17.15
C ARG A 53 55.15 34.25 -16.89
N SER A 54 56.07 33.37 -16.53
CA SER A 54 55.76 31.98 -16.20
C SER A 54 54.84 31.88 -14.98
N GLU A 55 55.12 32.64 -13.91
CA GLU A 55 54.27 32.70 -12.73
C GLU A 55 52.88 33.25 -13.05
N LEU A 56 52.80 34.30 -13.86
CA LEU A 56 51.53 34.88 -14.29
C LEU A 56 50.69 33.87 -15.09
N SER A 57 51.29 33.10 -16.00
CA SER A 57 50.60 32.03 -16.72
C SER A 57 50.13 30.92 -15.79
N ARG A 58 50.94 30.54 -14.78
CA ARG A 58 50.54 29.53 -13.77
C ARG A 58 49.36 30.00 -12.94
N LEU A 59 49.41 31.23 -12.42
CA LEU A 59 48.32 31.82 -11.64
C LEU A 59 47.03 31.96 -12.46
N GLN A 60 47.13 32.32 -13.74
CA GLN A 60 45.98 32.35 -14.64
C GLN A 60 45.34 30.98 -14.80
N PHE A 61 46.15 29.92 -14.91
CA PHE A 61 45.67 28.56 -14.96
C PHE A 61 44.98 28.14 -13.65
N GLU A 62 45.61 28.39 -12.49
CA GLU A 62 45.03 28.09 -11.17
C GLU A 62 43.67 28.81 -10.96
N ILE A 63 43.56 30.09 -11.36
CA ILE A 63 42.29 30.84 -11.31
C ILE A 63 41.22 30.18 -12.19
N SER A 64 41.60 29.68 -13.36
CA SER A 64 40.65 29.00 -14.26
C SER A 64 40.13 27.69 -13.67
N GLN A 65 40.99 26.93 -12.98
CA GLN A 65 40.61 25.68 -12.32
C GLN A 65 39.68 25.96 -11.12
N LEU A 66 40.04 26.91 -10.26
CA LEU A 66 39.22 27.29 -9.11
C LEU A 66 37.83 27.78 -9.51
N ARG A 67 37.71 28.48 -10.65
CA ARG A 67 36.40 28.88 -11.19
C ARG A 67 35.57 27.67 -11.61
N SER A 68 36.18 26.71 -12.31
CA SER A 68 35.48 25.49 -12.70
C SER A 68 35.02 24.66 -11.50
N GLU A 69 35.85 24.58 -10.45
CA GLU A 69 35.49 23.89 -9.20
C GLU A 69 34.35 24.61 -8.47
N TYR A 70 34.38 25.94 -8.42
CA TYR A 70 33.31 26.75 -7.84
C TYR A 70 31.99 26.55 -8.58
N ASP A 71 32.00 26.57 -9.92
CA ASP A 71 30.80 26.37 -10.73
C ASP A 71 30.22 24.97 -10.52
N SER A 72 31.06 23.94 -10.43
CA SER A 72 30.65 22.56 -10.11
C SER A 72 30.02 22.46 -8.72
N LEU A 73 30.68 23.02 -7.71
CA LEU A 73 30.18 23.00 -6.32
C LEU A 73 28.86 23.77 -6.18
N LYS A 74 28.69 24.85 -6.95
CA LYS A 74 27.44 25.61 -6.98
C LYS A 74 26.28 24.78 -7.53
N LEU A 75 26.52 24.02 -8.61
CA LEU A 75 25.51 23.11 -9.17
C LEU A 75 25.14 21.99 -8.19
N GLU A 76 26.14 21.40 -7.51
CA GLU A 76 25.89 20.39 -6.47
C GLU A 76 25.08 20.96 -5.30
N TYR A 77 25.39 22.18 -4.86
CA TYR A 77 24.64 22.86 -3.81
C TYR A 77 23.18 23.11 -4.22
N ASP A 78 22.94 23.57 -5.44
CA ASP A 78 21.59 23.84 -5.93
C ASP A 78 20.77 22.54 -6.03
N SER A 79 21.39 21.45 -6.52
CA SER A 79 20.77 20.11 -6.53
C SER A 79 20.43 19.62 -5.12
N LEU A 80 21.35 19.76 -4.16
CA LEU A 80 21.12 19.34 -2.78
C LEU A 80 20.01 20.16 -2.11
N TYR A 81 19.90 21.44 -2.45
CA TYR A 81 18.85 22.31 -1.96
C TYR A 81 17.46 21.91 -2.49
N ASP A 82 17.37 21.53 -3.77
CA ASP A 82 16.14 21.00 -4.36
C ASP A 82 15.74 19.67 -3.71
N ASP A 83 16.70 18.76 -3.50
CA ASP A 83 16.48 17.49 -2.79
C ASP A 83 15.97 17.72 -1.35
N TYR A 84 16.53 18.71 -0.64
CA TYR A 84 16.09 19.09 0.70
C TYR A 84 14.63 19.56 0.72
N ILE A 85 14.21 20.38 -0.26
CA ILE A 85 12.83 20.84 -0.38
C ILE A 85 11.88 19.65 -0.65
N SER A 86 12.27 18.74 -1.55
CA SER A 86 11.48 17.53 -1.84
C SER A 86 11.31 16.67 -0.59
N LEU A 87 12.39 16.41 0.14
CA LEU A 87 12.34 15.62 1.37
C LEU A 87 11.45 16.25 2.45
N GLN A 88 11.45 17.59 2.56
CA GLN A 88 10.57 18.30 3.48
C GLN A 88 9.09 18.16 3.10
N SER A 89 8.79 18.18 1.81
CA SER A 89 7.44 17.95 1.29
C SER A 89 6.98 16.51 1.59
N ASP A 90 7.82 15.53 1.29
CA ASP A 90 7.52 14.10 1.52
C ASP A 90 7.31 13.80 3.00
N TYR A 91 8.13 14.37 3.88
CA TYR A 91 7.96 14.26 5.33
C TYR A 91 6.60 14.81 5.78
N SER A 92 6.20 15.96 5.23
CA SER A 92 4.91 16.58 5.57
C SER A 92 3.73 15.74 5.10
N ALA A 93 3.81 15.14 3.91
CA ALA A 93 2.80 14.22 3.40
C ALA A 93 2.68 12.96 4.29
N LEU A 94 3.81 12.32 4.60
CA LEU A 94 3.85 11.13 5.46
C LEU A 94 3.31 11.41 6.87
N SER A 95 3.61 12.59 7.43
CA SER A 95 3.09 13.01 8.73
C SER A 95 1.56 13.11 8.72
N ASN A 96 0.95 13.59 7.63
CA ASN A 96 -0.50 13.68 7.50
C ASN A 96 -1.14 12.30 7.35
N GLU A 97 -0.54 11.42 6.56
CA GLU A 97 -1.00 10.02 6.43
C GLU A 97 -0.96 9.28 7.77
N TYR A 98 0.10 9.48 8.56
CA TYR A 98 0.21 8.89 9.90
C TYR A 98 -0.90 9.35 10.84
N GLU A 99 -1.21 10.64 10.87
CA GLU A 99 -2.28 11.17 11.73
C GLU A 99 -3.67 10.68 11.28
N ALA A 100 -3.90 10.54 9.97
CA ALA A 100 -5.13 9.96 9.44
C ALA A 100 -5.29 8.49 9.88
N LEU A 101 -4.23 7.69 9.72
CA LEU A 101 -4.23 6.28 10.12
C LEU A 101 -4.41 6.11 11.64
N ARG A 102 -3.81 7.00 12.43
CA ARG A 102 -3.98 7.01 13.89
C ARG A 102 -5.43 7.30 14.29
N ALA A 103 -6.09 8.25 13.64
CA ALA A 103 -7.50 8.55 13.88
C ALA A 103 -8.41 7.37 13.52
N GLU A 104 -8.12 6.67 12.41
CA GLU A 104 -8.83 5.44 12.05
C GLU A 104 -8.64 4.32 13.09
N PHE A 105 -7.41 4.16 13.60
CA PHE A 105 -7.12 3.18 14.66
C PHE A 105 -7.87 3.49 15.95
N ASP A 106 -7.87 4.74 16.40
CA ASP A 106 -8.58 5.15 17.63
C ASP A 106 -10.09 4.96 17.48
N ARG A 107 -10.65 5.23 16.29
CA ARG A 107 -12.05 4.94 15.98
C ARG A 107 -12.35 3.44 16.04
N LEU A 108 -11.54 2.61 15.39
CA LEU A 108 -11.72 1.16 15.39
C LEU A 108 -11.62 0.58 16.80
N LYS A 109 -10.70 1.12 17.62
CA LYS A 109 -10.56 0.72 19.01
C LYS A 109 -11.79 1.08 19.84
N PHE A 110 -12.36 2.27 19.65
CA PHE A 110 -13.60 2.66 20.30
C PHE A 110 -14.77 1.75 19.90
N GLU A 111 -14.90 1.44 18.60
CA GLU A 111 -15.90 0.48 18.11
C GLU A 111 -15.70 -0.91 18.74
N TYR A 112 -14.45 -1.36 18.90
CA TYR A 112 -14.12 -2.61 19.59
C TYR A 112 -14.53 -2.59 21.06
N ASP A 113 -14.15 -1.54 21.81
CA ASP A 113 -14.47 -1.46 23.24
C ASP A 113 -16.00 -1.44 23.46
N LEU A 114 -16.75 -0.75 22.59
CA LEU A 114 -18.21 -0.68 22.62
C LEU A 114 -18.88 -2.06 22.43
N ILE A 115 -18.31 -2.93 21.59
CA ILE A 115 -18.83 -4.30 21.37
C ILE A 115 -18.80 -5.13 22.66
N PHE A 116 -17.85 -4.87 23.55
CA PHE A 116 -17.64 -5.67 24.78
C PHE A 116 -18.13 -4.98 26.06
N GLU A 117 -18.60 -3.73 26.02
CA GLU A 117 -18.93 -2.97 27.22
C GLU A 117 -20.34 -3.28 27.80
N GLU A 118 -21.30 -3.77 27.02
CA GLU A 118 -22.64 -4.11 27.54
C GLU A 118 -23.29 -5.30 26.82
N ALA A 119 -22.81 -6.52 27.07
CA ALA A 119 -23.67 -7.69 26.90
C ALA A 119 -24.53 -7.83 28.17
N PRO A 120 -25.87 -7.70 28.09
CA PRO A 120 -26.75 -8.07 29.20
C PRO A 120 -26.39 -9.48 29.68
N SER A 121 -26.38 -9.72 31.00
CA SER A 121 -25.94 -11.00 31.58
C SER A 121 -26.74 -12.22 31.11
N ASP A 122 -27.88 -11.99 30.47
CA ASP A 122 -28.84 -12.95 29.92
C ASP A 122 -28.81 -13.05 28.39
N CYS A 123 -27.87 -12.39 27.70
CA CYS A 123 -27.75 -12.42 26.25
C CYS A 123 -26.35 -12.89 25.80
N VAL A 124 -26.30 -13.54 24.65
CA VAL A 124 -25.06 -13.73 23.88
C VAL A 124 -24.92 -12.58 22.89
N ALA A 125 -23.83 -11.83 23.00
CA ALA A 125 -23.45 -10.81 22.02
C ALA A 125 -22.78 -11.49 20.81
N VAL A 126 -23.38 -11.34 19.64
CA VAL A 126 -22.89 -11.87 18.36
C VAL A 126 -22.50 -10.70 17.47
N THR A 127 -21.25 -10.67 17.01
CA THR A 127 -20.77 -9.60 16.11
C THR A 127 -20.40 -10.18 14.76
N VAL A 128 -21.02 -9.65 13.70
CA VAL A 128 -20.81 -10.06 12.32
C VAL A 128 -20.40 -8.87 11.46
N VAL A 129 -19.34 -9.05 10.67
CA VAL A 129 -18.92 -8.15 9.59
C VAL A 129 -19.55 -8.63 8.30
N TYR A 130 -20.24 -7.73 7.62
CA TYR A 130 -20.81 -7.96 6.29
C TYR A 130 -20.61 -6.74 5.40
N TYR A 131 -20.84 -6.93 4.11
CA TYR A 131 -20.65 -5.89 3.10
C TYR A 131 -21.92 -5.60 2.32
N THR A 132 -22.12 -4.32 2.03
CA THR A 132 -23.10 -3.85 1.04
C THR A 132 -22.38 -3.21 -0.16
N LYS A 133 -23.14 -2.68 -1.12
CA LYS A 133 -22.69 -2.23 -2.44
C LYS A 133 -21.90 -3.32 -3.15
N PHE A 134 -22.43 -4.54 -3.15
CA PHE A 134 -21.80 -5.72 -3.76
C PHE A 134 -20.38 -5.99 -3.23
N GLY A 135 -20.12 -5.84 -1.93
CA GLY A 135 -18.81 -6.15 -1.34
C GLY A 135 -17.86 -4.95 -1.16
N LEU A 136 -18.35 -3.72 -1.37
CA LEU A 136 -17.51 -2.51 -1.33
C LEU A 136 -17.60 -1.73 -0.02
N GLU A 137 -18.74 -1.76 0.65
CA GLU A 137 -18.98 -1.00 1.87
C GLU A 137 -19.10 -1.93 3.08
N ARG A 138 -18.19 -1.78 4.05
CA ARG A 138 -18.09 -2.64 5.23
C ARG A 138 -19.00 -2.15 6.35
N HIS A 139 -19.75 -3.07 6.94
CA HIS A 139 -20.59 -2.86 8.12
C HIS A 139 -20.20 -3.81 9.25
N ILE A 140 -20.45 -3.38 10.48
CA ILE A 140 -20.28 -4.20 11.70
C ILE A 140 -21.62 -4.22 12.42
N MET A 141 -22.23 -5.38 12.54
CA MET A 141 -23.47 -5.56 13.27
C MET A 141 -23.22 -6.35 14.55
N THR A 142 -23.61 -5.76 15.67
CA THR A 142 -23.71 -6.45 16.95
C THR A 142 -25.17 -6.78 17.23
N LEU A 143 -25.42 -8.05 17.52
CA LEU A 143 -26.70 -8.64 17.85
C LEU A 143 -26.67 -9.07 19.31
N SER A 144 -27.76 -8.85 20.03
CA SER A 144 -27.95 -9.39 21.38
C SER A 144 -29.01 -10.48 21.29
N ILE A 145 -28.59 -11.74 21.44
CA ILE A 145 -29.49 -12.89 21.37
C ILE A 145 -29.75 -13.35 22.81
N PRO A 146 -31.00 -13.27 23.30
CA PRO A 146 -31.34 -13.78 24.62
C PRO A 146 -30.99 -15.26 24.76
N TYR A 147 -30.43 -15.64 25.91
CA TYR A 147 -29.99 -17.01 26.16
C TYR A 147 -31.14 -18.01 26.12
N ASP A 148 -32.34 -17.62 26.55
CA ASP A 148 -33.54 -18.46 26.51
C ASP A 148 -33.98 -18.80 25.08
N VAL A 149 -33.75 -17.89 24.11
CA VAL A 149 -33.99 -18.16 22.69
C VAL A 149 -32.99 -19.19 22.16
N TYR A 150 -31.70 -19.06 22.51
CA TYR A 150 -30.70 -20.07 22.17
C TYR A 150 -31.00 -21.42 22.82
N GLU A 151 -31.30 -21.43 24.12
CA GLU A 151 -31.65 -22.62 24.89
C GLU A 151 -32.84 -23.35 24.25
N TYR A 152 -33.92 -22.61 23.93
CA TYR A 152 -35.09 -23.16 23.23
C TYR A 152 -34.73 -23.89 21.93
N TYR A 153 -33.88 -23.31 21.08
CA TYR A 153 -33.48 -23.94 19.82
C TYR A 153 -32.49 -25.09 20.02
N SER A 154 -31.60 -25.00 21.00
CA SER A 154 -30.65 -26.07 21.35
C SER A 154 -31.35 -27.31 21.94
N GLU A 155 -32.48 -27.13 22.63
CA GLU A 155 -33.29 -28.22 23.19
C GLU A 155 -34.35 -28.74 22.21
N LYS A 156 -34.67 -27.96 21.17
CA LYS A 156 -35.64 -28.33 20.15
C LYS A 156 -35.11 -29.53 19.34
N PRO A 157 -35.94 -30.51 18.96
CA PRO A 157 -35.46 -31.64 18.17
C PRO A 157 -34.77 -31.22 16.86
N HIS A 158 -33.61 -31.82 16.57
CA HIS A 158 -32.87 -31.69 15.30
C HIS A 158 -33.06 -32.92 14.41
N PRO A 159 -34.20 -33.07 13.72
CA PRO A 159 -34.44 -34.21 12.85
C PRO A 159 -33.41 -34.27 11.72
N SER A 160 -32.89 -35.47 11.45
CA SER A 160 -32.04 -35.69 10.29
C SER A 160 -32.80 -35.48 8.98
N ILE A 161 -32.10 -35.04 7.94
CA ILE A 161 -32.64 -34.79 6.60
C ILE A 161 -32.11 -35.89 5.66
N PRO A 162 -32.80 -37.04 5.54
CA PRO A 162 -32.39 -38.08 4.62
C PRO A 162 -32.69 -37.66 3.17
N ILE A 163 -31.87 -38.12 2.22
CA ILE A 163 -32.09 -37.88 0.78
C ILE A 163 -33.50 -38.35 0.32
N SER A 164 -34.07 -39.36 0.97
CA SER A 164 -35.43 -39.84 0.69
C SER A 164 -36.56 -38.89 1.10
N ASN A 165 -36.28 -37.91 1.96
CA ASN A 165 -37.27 -36.95 2.46
C ASN A 165 -36.63 -35.60 2.82
N LEU A 166 -36.23 -34.84 1.80
CA LEU A 166 -35.61 -33.52 1.97
C LEU A 166 -36.59 -32.44 2.49
N GLU A 167 -37.90 -32.68 2.45
CA GLU A 167 -38.93 -31.74 2.94
C GLU A 167 -38.79 -31.45 4.44
N VAL A 168 -38.11 -32.33 5.20
CA VAL A 168 -37.77 -32.11 6.61
C VAL A 168 -36.95 -30.83 6.80
N ALA A 169 -36.15 -30.42 5.80
CA ALA A 169 -35.33 -29.21 5.88
C ALA A 169 -36.13 -27.93 6.19
N ARG A 170 -37.43 -27.89 5.83
CA ARG A 170 -38.33 -26.76 6.12
C ARG A 170 -38.42 -26.42 7.60
N VAL A 171 -38.23 -27.39 8.50
CA VAL A 171 -38.33 -27.14 9.95
C VAL A 171 -37.25 -26.18 10.45
N TYR A 172 -36.11 -26.12 9.76
CA TYR A 172 -34.99 -25.25 10.10
C TYR A 172 -35.14 -23.83 9.54
N ILE A 173 -36.11 -23.61 8.65
CA ILE A 173 -36.35 -22.28 8.06
C ILE A 173 -37.25 -21.48 9.00
N THR A 174 -36.68 -20.49 9.66
CA THR A 174 -37.31 -19.75 10.78
C THR A 174 -37.36 -18.25 10.50
N PRO A 175 -38.09 -17.81 9.46
CA PRO A 175 -38.09 -16.41 9.05
C PRO A 175 -38.77 -15.50 10.08
N ASP A 176 -39.75 -16.01 10.82
CA ASP A 176 -40.54 -15.22 11.77
C ASP A 176 -39.82 -14.98 13.11
N GLU A 177 -38.63 -15.56 13.30
CA GLU A 177 -37.84 -15.38 14.51
C GLU A 177 -37.39 -13.90 14.64
N PRO A 178 -37.66 -13.21 15.76
CA PRO A 178 -37.33 -11.80 15.94
C PRO A 178 -35.91 -11.39 15.54
N ILE A 179 -34.89 -12.19 15.88
CA ILE A 179 -33.50 -11.85 15.51
C ILE A 179 -33.27 -11.90 13.99
N ILE A 180 -33.95 -12.81 13.29
CA ILE A 180 -33.88 -12.92 11.82
C ILE A 180 -34.55 -11.70 11.17
N GLN A 181 -35.71 -11.28 11.68
CA GLN A 181 -36.41 -10.07 11.23
C GLN A 181 -35.57 -8.80 11.48
N GLU A 182 -34.90 -8.72 12.62
CA GLU A 182 -34.01 -7.60 12.97
C GLU A 182 -32.83 -7.48 12.01
N ILE A 183 -32.12 -8.59 11.74
CA ILE A 183 -31.00 -8.63 10.78
C ILE A 183 -31.47 -8.12 9.41
N VAL A 184 -32.59 -8.67 8.91
CA VAL A 184 -33.16 -8.25 7.63
C VAL A 184 -33.51 -6.77 7.62
N SER A 185 -34.14 -6.26 8.69
CA SER A 185 -34.51 -4.84 8.77
C SER A 185 -33.30 -3.93 8.72
N ARG A 186 -32.22 -4.27 9.44
CA ARG A 186 -30.98 -3.48 9.47
C ARG A 186 -30.28 -3.49 8.11
N ILE A 187 -30.03 -4.67 7.53
CA ILE A 187 -29.38 -4.80 6.21
C ILE A 187 -30.22 -4.15 5.11
N ARG A 188 -31.55 -4.28 5.15
CA ARG A 188 -32.44 -3.61 4.19
C ARG A 188 -32.33 -2.09 4.25
N SER A 189 -32.09 -1.51 5.42
CA SER A 189 -31.93 -0.05 5.56
C SER A 189 -30.63 0.49 4.95
N GLU A 190 -29.68 -0.39 4.63
CA GLU A 190 -28.34 -0.08 4.12
C GLU A 190 -28.13 -0.53 2.66
N THR A 191 -29.18 -1.04 2.02
CA THR A 191 -29.15 -1.62 0.67
C THR A 191 -30.19 -0.99 -0.24
N GLU A 192 -29.92 -0.99 -1.55
CA GLU A 192 -30.83 -0.46 -2.57
C GLU A 192 -31.18 -1.56 -3.59
N GLY A 193 -32.45 -1.97 -3.60
CA GLY A 193 -32.96 -2.99 -4.53
C GLY A 193 -32.82 -4.43 -4.03
N GLU A 194 -33.51 -5.33 -4.72
CA GLU A 194 -33.63 -6.74 -4.32
C GLU A 194 -32.35 -7.55 -4.54
N GLU A 195 -31.64 -7.31 -5.64
CA GLU A 195 -30.36 -7.99 -5.92
C GLU A 195 -29.31 -7.65 -4.86
N GLU A 196 -29.18 -6.38 -4.49
CA GLU A 196 -28.22 -5.93 -3.49
C GLU A 196 -28.58 -6.46 -2.11
N LEU A 197 -29.86 -6.41 -1.72
CA LEU A 197 -30.30 -7.01 -0.46
C LEU A 197 -30.00 -8.50 -0.39
N ALA A 198 -30.27 -9.26 -1.45
CA ALA A 198 -29.97 -10.69 -1.47
C ALA A 198 -28.46 -10.95 -1.35
N ASN A 199 -27.63 -10.15 -2.04
CA ASN A 199 -26.17 -10.25 -1.94
C ASN A 199 -25.61 -9.84 -0.57
N ALA A 200 -26.16 -8.80 0.07
CA ALA A 200 -25.73 -8.40 1.41
C ALA A 200 -26.11 -9.44 2.47
N LEU A 201 -27.29 -10.04 2.36
CA LEU A 201 -27.70 -11.17 3.20
C LEU A 201 -26.85 -12.42 2.94
N LEU A 202 -26.41 -12.64 1.70
CA LEU A 202 -25.49 -13.72 1.34
C LEU A 202 -24.12 -13.49 1.97
N ASP A 203 -23.57 -12.28 1.83
CA ASP A 203 -22.31 -11.89 2.44
C ASP A 203 -22.36 -12.06 3.96
N PHE A 204 -23.47 -11.70 4.61
CA PHE A 204 -23.65 -11.87 6.06
C PHE A 204 -23.45 -13.31 6.55
N VAL A 205 -23.87 -14.31 5.76
CA VAL A 205 -23.77 -15.72 6.15
C VAL A 205 -22.47 -16.40 5.73
N GLN A 206 -21.69 -15.82 4.82
CA GLN A 206 -20.51 -16.46 4.25
C GLN A 206 -19.30 -16.45 5.20
N ASP A 207 -18.54 -17.55 5.18
CA ASP A 207 -17.24 -17.63 5.83
C ASP A 207 -16.20 -16.84 5.04
N LYS A 208 -15.67 -15.80 5.67
CA LYS A 208 -14.69 -14.88 5.09
C LYS A 208 -13.25 -15.25 5.42
N GLU A 209 -13.02 -16.34 6.16
CA GLU A 209 -11.70 -16.80 6.62
C GLU A 209 -10.97 -15.83 7.57
N TYR A 210 -11.62 -14.75 8.02
CA TYR A 210 -11.12 -13.82 9.03
C TYR A 210 -12.16 -13.56 10.14
N ALA A 211 -11.77 -12.84 11.19
CA ALA A 211 -12.58 -12.67 12.40
C ALA A 211 -13.96 -12.02 12.14
N LEU A 212 -14.94 -12.32 13.01
CA LEU A 212 -16.30 -11.77 13.02
C LEU A 212 -17.16 -12.15 11.80
N CYS A 213 -17.11 -13.40 11.37
CA CYS A 213 -18.02 -13.96 10.37
C CYS A 213 -18.57 -15.32 10.82
N VAL A 214 -19.61 -15.81 10.13
CA VAL A 214 -20.15 -17.17 10.31
C VAL A 214 -19.13 -18.13 9.71
N ARG A 215 -18.46 -18.93 10.55
CA ARG A 215 -17.34 -19.78 10.11
C ARG A 215 -17.80 -21.13 9.61
N TYR A 216 -17.08 -21.66 8.64
CA TYR A 216 -17.25 -23.03 8.20
C TYR A 216 -16.51 -24.00 9.12
N TYR A 217 -17.23 -25.00 9.62
CA TYR A 217 -16.66 -26.18 10.25
C TYR A 217 -17.67 -27.33 10.20
N PRO A 218 -17.23 -28.58 10.01
CA PRO A 218 -18.15 -29.71 9.89
C PRO A 218 -18.93 -29.93 11.18
N THR A 219 -20.24 -30.15 11.07
CA THR A 219 -21.14 -30.44 12.18
C THR A 219 -21.79 -31.81 11.98
N TYR A 220 -22.07 -32.51 13.08
CA TYR A 220 -22.77 -33.80 13.02
C TYR A 220 -24.29 -33.63 12.94
N GLU A 221 -24.80 -32.56 13.54
CA GLU A 221 -26.22 -32.24 13.62
C GLU A 221 -26.50 -30.99 12.77
N PHE A 222 -27.69 -30.96 12.19
CA PHE A 222 -28.23 -29.77 11.53
C PHE A 222 -28.57 -28.73 12.59
N LYS A 223 -28.35 -27.45 12.31
CA LYS A 223 -28.59 -26.37 13.28
C LYS A 223 -29.71 -25.44 12.82
N TYR A 224 -30.45 -24.91 13.78
CA TYR A 224 -31.36 -23.80 13.55
C TYR A 224 -30.59 -22.48 13.37
N PRO A 225 -31.12 -21.51 12.60
CA PRO A 225 -30.47 -20.21 12.37
C PRO A 225 -29.99 -19.47 13.63
N VAL A 226 -30.73 -19.55 14.74
CA VAL A 226 -30.30 -18.95 16.03
C VAL A 226 -29.03 -19.62 16.56
N GLU A 227 -28.93 -20.94 16.50
CA GLU A 227 -27.72 -21.68 16.90
C GLU A 227 -26.56 -21.29 16.00
N THR A 228 -26.77 -21.15 14.68
CA THR A 228 -25.75 -20.67 13.74
C THR A 228 -25.19 -19.31 14.15
N LEU A 229 -26.05 -18.37 14.53
CA LEU A 229 -25.65 -17.03 14.94
C LEU A 229 -24.85 -17.07 16.25
N VAL A 230 -25.34 -17.78 17.26
CA VAL A 230 -24.71 -17.87 18.58
C VAL A 230 -23.37 -18.63 18.54
N GLU A 231 -23.32 -19.73 17.80
CA GLU A 231 -22.14 -20.59 17.67
C GLU A 231 -21.19 -20.13 16.55
N MET A 232 -21.56 -19.06 15.85
CA MET A 232 -20.77 -18.40 14.81
C MET A 232 -20.29 -19.38 13.73
N GLY A 233 -21.15 -20.31 13.30
CA GLY A 233 -20.81 -21.24 12.21
C GLY A 233 -21.41 -22.64 12.20
N GLY A 234 -21.01 -23.40 11.20
CA GLY A 234 -21.36 -24.81 10.96
C GLY A 234 -20.98 -25.27 9.55
N ASP A 235 -21.62 -26.33 9.04
CA ASP A 235 -21.37 -26.85 7.69
C ASP A 235 -22.24 -26.12 6.64
N CYS A 236 -22.26 -26.60 5.38
CA CYS A 236 -22.95 -25.96 4.26
C CYS A 236 -24.47 -25.80 4.50
N ASP A 237 -25.12 -26.79 5.10
CA ASP A 237 -26.53 -26.74 5.49
C ASP A 237 -26.83 -25.63 6.50
N THR A 238 -25.92 -25.43 7.46
CA THR A 238 -26.07 -24.44 8.53
C THR A 238 -26.07 -23.02 7.95
N HIS A 239 -25.19 -22.76 6.98
CA HIS A 239 -25.13 -21.50 6.24
C HIS A 239 -26.37 -21.32 5.35
N ALA A 240 -26.79 -22.39 4.67
CA ALA A 240 -27.94 -22.39 3.79
C ALA A 240 -29.26 -22.13 4.53
N PHE A 241 -29.46 -22.71 5.71
CA PHE A 241 -30.69 -22.52 6.49
C PHE A 241 -30.79 -21.11 7.08
N LEU A 242 -29.67 -20.55 7.54
CA LEU A 242 -29.63 -19.15 7.98
C LEU A 242 -29.95 -18.21 6.81
N TYR A 243 -29.29 -18.37 5.67
CA TYR A 243 -29.54 -17.50 4.51
C TYR A 243 -30.95 -17.64 3.95
N ALA A 244 -31.47 -18.87 3.86
CA ALA A 244 -32.85 -19.09 3.42
C ALA A 244 -33.86 -18.45 4.39
N SER A 245 -33.64 -18.52 5.70
CA SER A 245 -34.49 -17.86 6.69
C SER A 245 -34.47 -16.34 6.56
N LEU A 246 -33.29 -15.76 6.35
CA LEU A 246 -33.11 -14.32 6.09
C LEU A 246 -33.82 -13.88 4.80
N LEU A 247 -33.64 -14.61 3.70
CA LEU A 247 -34.33 -14.32 2.44
C LEU A 247 -35.85 -14.43 2.57
N LYS A 248 -36.35 -15.45 3.27
CA LYS A 248 -37.78 -15.63 3.52
C LYS A 248 -38.35 -14.50 4.37
N ALA A 249 -37.66 -14.09 5.43
CA ALA A 249 -38.00 -12.93 6.23
C ALA A 249 -38.00 -11.64 5.40
N ALA A 250 -37.09 -11.54 4.42
CA ALA A 250 -37.02 -10.44 3.48
C ALA A 250 -38.08 -10.48 2.34
N GLY A 251 -38.95 -11.50 2.31
CA GLY A 251 -40.05 -11.60 1.35
C GLY A 251 -39.69 -12.25 0.01
N PHE A 252 -38.49 -12.81 -0.12
CA PHE A 252 -38.08 -13.51 -1.33
C PHE A 252 -38.74 -14.89 -1.46
N LYS A 253 -38.85 -15.38 -2.70
CA LYS A 253 -39.10 -16.80 -2.96
C LYS A 253 -37.76 -17.53 -2.96
N VAL A 254 -37.70 -18.65 -2.26
CA VAL A 254 -36.43 -19.33 -1.94
C VAL A 254 -36.56 -20.82 -2.22
N LEU A 255 -35.51 -21.40 -2.80
CA LEU A 255 -35.30 -22.84 -2.88
C LEU A 255 -34.07 -23.20 -2.06
N LEU A 256 -34.17 -24.26 -1.25
CA LEU A 256 -33.00 -25.02 -0.84
C LEU A 256 -32.60 -25.94 -2.00
N VAL A 257 -31.29 -26.04 -2.23
CA VAL A 257 -30.71 -26.76 -3.35
C VAL A 257 -29.74 -27.81 -2.81
N PHE A 258 -30.19 -29.07 -2.76
CA PHE A 258 -29.40 -30.20 -2.24
C PHE A 258 -28.72 -30.94 -3.39
N SER A 259 -27.41 -31.17 -3.30
CA SER A 259 -26.73 -31.98 -4.31
C SER A 259 -27.21 -33.44 -4.25
N THR A 260 -27.40 -34.08 -5.39
CA THR A 260 -27.93 -35.46 -5.45
C THR A 260 -26.99 -36.50 -4.85
N ASP A 261 -25.71 -36.17 -4.70
CA ASP A 261 -24.71 -36.99 -4.00
C ASP A 261 -24.72 -36.79 -2.47
N GLY A 262 -25.55 -35.87 -1.96
CA GLY A 262 -25.71 -35.60 -0.52
C GLY A 262 -24.54 -34.88 0.14
N THR A 263 -23.65 -34.26 -0.64
CA THR A 263 -22.41 -33.64 -0.12
C THR A 263 -22.44 -32.12 0.00
N HIS A 264 -23.45 -31.45 -0.54
CA HIS A 264 -23.55 -29.99 -0.50
C HIS A 264 -24.99 -29.51 -0.43
N VAL A 265 -25.21 -28.41 0.28
CA VAL A 265 -26.47 -27.67 0.33
C VAL A 265 -26.18 -26.21 0.03
N ALA A 266 -26.97 -25.64 -0.87
CA ALA A 266 -26.92 -24.22 -1.22
C ALA A 266 -28.34 -23.66 -1.26
N VAL A 267 -28.47 -22.38 -1.61
CA VAL A 267 -29.74 -21.69 -1.74
C VAL A 267 -29.89 -21.14 -3.15
N ALA A 268 -31.11 -21.09 -3.67
CA ALA A 268 -31.42 -20.31 -4.86
C ALA A 268 -32.56 -19.34 -4.58
N VAL A 269 -32.40 -18.10 -5.03
CA VAL A 269 -33.31 -16.99 -4.74
C VAL A 269 -33.94 -16.46 -6.02
N HIS A 270 -35.25 -16.21 -5.99
CA HIS A 270 -35.93 -15.57 -7.11
C HIS A 270 -35.68 -14.06 -7.10
N LEU A 271 -35.27 -13.52 -8.24
CA LEU A 271 -35.23 -12.08 -8.54
C LEU A 271 -36.09 -11.83 -9.79
N GLU A 272 -36.78 -10.69 -9.85
CA GLU A 272 -37.57 -10.31 -11.04
C GLU A 272 -36.68 -10.08 -12.26
N GLU A 273 -35.54 -9.42 -12.05
CA GLU A 273 -34.51 -9.23 -13.06
C GLU A 273 -33.32 -10.17 -12.84
N GLU A 274 -32.62 -10.48 -13.92
CA GLU A 274 -31.37 -11.24 -13.85
C GLU A 274 -30.30 -10.44 -13.10
N PRO A 275 -29.58 -11.05 -12.13
CA PRO A 275 -28.55 -10.36 -11.38
C PRO A 275 -27.46 -9.86 -12.33
N LYS A 276 -27.06 -8.60 -12.15
CA LYS A 276 -26.10 -7.90 -13.02
C LYS A 276 -24.71 -7.83 -12.42
N HIS A 277 -24.58 -8.17 -11.13
CA HIS A 277 -23.34 -8.04 -10.38
C HIS A 277 -22.69 -9.38 -10.08
N ASN A 278 -23.13 -10.48 -10.68
CA ASN A 278 -22.44 -11.76 -10.54
C ASN A 278 -20.98 -11.62 -11.04
N LEU A 279 -20.04 -12.30 -10.39
CA LEU A 279 -18.60 -12.18 -10.70
C LEU A 279 -18.15 -13.07 -11.86
N GLN A 280 -18.98 -14.05 -12.24
CA GLN A 280 -18.70 -14.94 -13.35
C GLN A 280 -19.23 -14.44 -14.70
N SER A 281 -18.72 -15.00 -15.79
CA SER A 281 -19.18 -14.67 -17.15
C SER A 281 -20.58 -15.20 -17.48
N SER A 282 -21.15 -16.08 -16.65
CA SER A 282 -22.46 -16.69 -16.87
C SER A 282 -23.23 -16.77 -15.57
N VAL A 283 -24.51 -16.39 -15.65
CA VAL A 283 -25.44 -16.44 -14.52
C VAL A 283 -26.04 -17.84 -14.41
N TRP A 284 -25.97 -18.42 -13.22
CA TRP A 284 -26.52 -19.74 -12.90
C TRP A 284 -27.87 -19.63 -12.20
N TYR A 285 -28.84 -20.38 -12.71
CA TYR A 285 -30.19 -20.41 -12.16
C TYR A 285 -30.86 -21.76 -12.38
N PHE A 286 -31.90 -22.01 -11.60
CA PHE A 286 -32.85 -23.10 -11.79
C PHE A 286 -34.20 -22.54 -12.24
N THR A 287 -34.90 -23.30 -13.08
CA THR A 287 -36.29 -23.01 -13.43
C THR A 287 -37.19 -23.86 -12.56
N TYR A 288 -38.01 -23.23 -11.71
CA TYR A 288 -38.96 -23.90 -10.83
C TYR A 288 -40.30 -23.17 -10.88
N ASN A 289 -41.38 -23.91 -11.14
CA ASN A 289 -42.74 -23.36 -11.31
C ASN A 289 -42.82 -22.15 -12.29
N GLY A 290 -42.00 -22.17 -13.35
CA GLY A 290 -41.96 -21.11 -14.36
C GLY A 290 -41.18 -19.85 -13.99
N LEU A 291 -40.55 -19.82 -12.81
CA LEU A 291 -39.72 -18.72 -12.34
C LEU A 291 -38.24 -19.12 -12.35
N LYS A 292 -37.35 -18.14 -12.53
CA LYS A 292 -35.91 -18.30 -12.38
C LYS A 292 -35.50 -18.08 -10.92
N TYR A 293 -34.71 -19.01 -10.38
CA TYR A 293 -34.10 -18.92 -9.06
C TYR A 293 -32.59 -18.97 -9.23
N TYR A 294 -31.90 -17.88 -8.88
CA TYR A 294 -30.47 -17.71 -9.06
C TYR A 294 -29.70 -18.39 -7.93
N TYR A 295 -28.70 -19.21 -8.27
CA TYR A 295 -27.89 -19.94 -7.28
C TYR A 295 -27.10 -18.97 -6.40
N ALA A 296 -26.95 -19.31 -5.13
CA ALA A 296 -26.15 -18.57 -4.17
C ALA A 296 -25.31 -19.56 -3.34
N GLU A 297 -23.99 -19.47 -3.46
CA GLU A 297 -23.06 -20.23 -2.63
C GLU A 297 -22.97 -19.60 -1.25
N THR A 298 -23.48 -20.27 -0.22
CA THR A 298 -23.59 -19.74 1.13
C THR A 298 -22.36 -19.97 2.00
N THR A 299 -21.47 -20.88 1.59
CA THR A 299 -20.35 -21.32 2.45
C THR A 299 -19.15 -20.38 2.36
N GLY A 300 -18.56 -20.28 1.18
CA GLY A 300 -17.35 -19.48 0.98
C GLY A 300 -17.68 -18.03 0.63
N TRP A 301 -16.89 -17.10 1.14
CA TRP A 301 -16.97 -15.70 0.74
C TRP A 301 -16.50 -15.45 -0.69
N GLY A 302 -17.01 -14.37 -1.29
CA GLY A 302 -16.63 -13.93 -2.64
C GLY A 302 -17.50 -14.49 -3.76
N TRP A 303 -18.61 -15.17 -3.43
CA TRP A 303 -19.65 -15.53 -4.39
C TRP A 303 -20.86 -14.62 -4.27
N ARG A 304 -21.41 -14.21 -5.41
CA ARG A 304 -22.64 -13.42 -5.48
C ARG A 304 -23.80 -14.26 -6.00
N VAL A 305 -25.01 -13.77 -5.78
CA VAL A 305 -26.22 -14.35 -6.36
C VAL A 305 -26.06 -14.45 -7.88
N GLY A 306 -26.18 -15.67 -8.40
CA GLY A 306 -25.97 -16.01 -9.81
C GLY A 306 -24.59 -16.62 -10.12
N ASP A 307 -23.63 -16.63 -9.19
CA ASP A 307 -22.35 -17.32 -9.37
C ASP A 307 -22.44 -18.80 -9.00
N MET A 308 -21.67 -19.67 -9.66
CA MET A 308 -21.60 -21.11 -9.36
C MET A 308 -20.14 -21.59 -9.30
N PRO A 309 -19.63 -22.05 -8.16
CA PRO A 309 -18.28 -22.62 -8.06
C PRO A 309 -18.04 -23.73 -9.09
N GLU A 310 -16.84 -23.81 -9.66
CA GLU A 310 -16.53 -24.76 -10.74
C GLU A 310 -16.81 -26.21 -10.33
N GLN A 311 -16.51 -26.59 -9.08
CA GLN A 311 -16.75 -27.94 -8.56
C GLN A 311 -18.23 -28.36 -8.49
N PHE A 312 -19.15 -27.41 -8.67
CA PHE A 312 -20.59 -27.60 -8.53
C PHE A 312 -21.35 -27.54 -9.87
N LYS A 313 -20.70 -27.14 -10.97
CA LYS A 313 -21.32 -26.97 -12.29
C LYS A 313 -21.88 -28.26 -12.89
N ASP A 314 -21.21 -29.39 -12.65
CA ASP A 314 -21.62 -30.70 -13.17
C ASP A 314 -22.51 -31.49 -12.20
N LYS A 315 -22.83 -30.92 -11.02
CA LYS A 315 -23.70 -31.59 -10.05
C LYS A 315 -25.16 -31.54 -10.48
N SER A 316 -25.90 -32.57 -10.09
CA SER A 316 -27.36 -32.60 -10.16
C SER A 316 -27.95 -32.20 -8.81
N TRP A 317 -29.15 -31.63 -8.81
CA TRP A 317 -29.72 -30.97 -7.64
C TRP A 317 -31.19 -31.36 -7.41
N TYR A 318 -31.55 -31.55 -6.14
CA TYR A 318 -32.93 -31.55 -5.67
C TYR A 318 -33.32 -30.14 -5.22
N LEU A 319 -34.50 -29.68 -5.63
CA LEU A 319 -35.01 -28.34 -5.35
C LEU A 319 -36.18 -28.43 -4.36
N ILE A 320 -36.04 -27.77 -3.22
CA ILE A 320 -37.06 -27.71 -2.17
C ILE A 320 -37.44 -26.25 -1.97
N GLU A 321 -38.62 -25.83 -2.45
CA GLU A 321 -39.16 -24.51 -2.15
C GLU A 321 -39.38 -24.37 -0.66
N VAL A 322 -38.99 -23.27 -0.01
CA VAL A 322 -39.17 -23.04 1.44
C VAL A 322 -39.87 -21.74 1.73
#